data_AF-G7MA63-F1
#
_entry.id   AF-G7MA63-F1
#
_cell.length_a   1.000
_cell.length_b   1.000
_cell.length_c   1.000
_cell.angle_alpha   90.00
_cell.angle_beta   90.00
_cell.angle_gamma   90.00
#
_symmetry.space_group_name_H-M   'P 1'
#
loop_
_entity.id
_entity.type
_entity.pdbx_description
1 polymer ?
#
loop_
_entity_poly.entity_id
_entity_poly.type
_entity_poly.pdbx_seq_one_letter_code
_entity_poly.pdbx_strand_id
1 'polypeptide(L)'
;MEHKKINLYIPEVEPREQRLGTIIAWDGKASELSEQSAYERRGCSGKGKQCRLCEIKGPFTQGSVCSEQMVECQAGNVRDAVLIQHSPIGCAAGQVPYNSIYRNGLALRNLPVENIRIICTNLDESDMVFGGVKKLKQSIKDAFERYNPKAIFLGTSCATGIIGEDMESVATEAEKEINIPVIPLACEGFRSKHWSTGFDATQHGILRKIVRKNPKKQEDLINVINLWGSDVFTPILGELGLRVNYIVDLATVDDLAKLSEAAATVGFCYTLSSYMAAALEQEFGVTEIKAPQPYGFAGTDAWLREIARVTHREELAEAYIKKEHERVKPKLQELREKLKGVKGYVATGSAYAHGLITVLRELGVEVNGSLVFHHDPVYDSGDPKQDSLKFLIDNYDDVPSFSVSNRQQYQFYGLLKKTNPDFILIRHNGLAPLASRLGIPAAPLGDEHLAIGYDGMINLGEAVLDVLAHKKFHQDLKEHVKLPYTQWWLNQEDPYILAKHPEILNEKII
;
A
#
# COMPACT_ATOMS: atom_id res chain seq x y z
N MET A 1 5.36 -0.49 -26.59
CA MET A 1 3.93 -0.83 -26.46
C MET A 1 3.20 0.46 -26.13
N GLU A 2 2.05 0.74 -26.73
CA GLU A 2 1.20 1.85 -26.27
C GLU A 2 0.95 1.68 -24.77
N HIS A 3 1.32 2.68 -23.96
CA HIS A 3 1.02 2.69 -22.53
C HIS A 3 -0.49 2.50 -22.35
N LYS A 4 -0.91 1.57 -21.48
CA LYS A 4 -2.33 1.33 -21.22
C LYS A 4 -2.95 2.62 -20.68
N LYS A 5 -3.75 3.29 -21.52
CA LYS A 5 -4.40 4.54 -21.17
C LYS A 5 -5.46 4.31 -20.09
N ILE A 6 -5.42 5.07 -19.02
CA ILE A 6 -6.45 5.06 -17.97
C ILE A 6 -7.73 5.69 -18.54
N ASN A 7 -8.85 4.99 -18.40
CA ASN A 7 -10.13 5.44 -18.94
C ASN A 7 -11.09 5.83 -17.81
N LEU A 8 -11.24 7.14 -17.56
CA LEU A 8 -12.15 7.68 -16.54
C LEU A 8 -13.63 7.74 -16.98
N TYR A 9 -13.96 7.36 -18.22
CA TYR A 9 -15.35 7.27 -18.67
C TYR A 9 -16.05 5.98 -18.21
N ILE A 10 -15.27 4.95 -17.88
CA ILE A 10 -15.79 3.69 -17.35
C ILE A 10 -15.95 3.84 -15.83
N PRO A 11 -17.02 3.29 -15.22
CA PRO A 11 -17.21 3.32 -13.77
C PRO A 11 -16.14 2.63 -12.92
N GLU A 12 -15.52 1.60 -13.49
CA GLU A 12 -14.74 0.61 -12.77
C GLU A 12 -13.28 0.63 -13.20
N VAL A 13 -12.40 0.47 -12.23
CA VAL A 13 -10.98 0.28 -12.50
C VAL A 13 -10.69 -1.16 -12.93
N GLU A 14 -9.83 -1.33 -13.94
CA GLU A 14 -9.31 -2.65 -14.33
C GLU A 14 -8.49 -3.25 -13.16
N PRO A 15 -8.72 -4.53 -12.77
CA PRO A 15 -7.96 -5.18 -11.71
C PRO A 15 -6.45 -5.15 -11.95
N ARG A 16 -5.65 -4.99 -10.88
CA ARG A 16 -4.19 -4.83 -10.98
C ARG A 16 -3.50 -6.01 -11.67
N GLU A 17 -3.99 -7.23 -11.48
CA GLU A 17 -3.44 -8.41 -12.15
C GLU A 17 -3.66 -8.42 -13.68
N GLN A 18 -4.64 -7.67 -14.17
CA GLN A 18 -4.90 -7.50 -15.61
C GLN A 18 -4.14 -6.29 -16.16
N ARG A 19 -4.04 -5.21 -15.37
CA ARG A 19 -3.36 -3.96 -15.74
C ARG A 19 -1.84 -4.05 -15.64
N LEU A 20 -1.32 -4.50 -14.50
CA LEU A 20 0.10 -4.50 -14.13
C LEU A 20 0.73 -5.90 -14.13
N GLY A 21 -0.07 -6.96 -14.17
CA GLY A 21 0.43 -8.33 -14.08
C GLY A 21 0.88 -8.73 -12.66
N THR A 22 0.24 -8.14 -11.63
CA THR A 22 0.50 -8.39 -10.21
C THR A 22 0.56 -9.89 -9.86
N ILE A 23 1.58 -10.23 -9.08
CA ILE A 23 1.92 -11.58 -8.61
C ILE A 23 1.65 -11.63 -7.10
N ILE A 24 1.00 -12.70 -6.62
CA ILE A 24 0.66 -12.90 -5.20
C ILE A 24 1.27 -14.17 -4.58
N ALA A 25 1.94 -14.99 -5.40
CA ALA A 25 2.61 -16.20 -4.92
C ALA A 25 3.85 -16.56 -5.76
N TRP A 26 5.03 -16.50 -5.16
CA TRP A 26 6.34 -16.80 -5.78
C TRP A 26 7.42 -17.03 -4.71
N ASP A 27 8.51 -17.74 -5.03
CA ASP A 27 9.65 -17.96 -4.12
C ASP A 27 10.96 -18.12 -4.89
N GLY A 28 12.06 -17.54 -4.38
CA GLY A 28 13.39 -17.59 -4.99
C GLY A 28 14.28 -16.42 -4.57
N LYS A 29 15.15 -15.94 -5.48
CA LYS A 29 15.94 -14.71 -5.28
C LYS A 29 15.24 -13.45 -5.82
N ALA A 30 15.46 -12.29 -5.22
CA ALA A 30 14.90 -11.03 -5.73
C ALA A 30 15.28 -10.77 -7.20
N SER A 31 16.54 -11.05 -7.59
CA SER A 31 17.00 -10.92 -8.98
C SER A 31 16.26 -11.82 -9.96
N GLU A 32 15.96 -13.06 -9.55
CA GLU A 32 15.21 -14.02 -10.37
C GLU A 32 13.77 -13.55 -10.57
N LEU A 33 13.11 -13.03 -9.54
CA LEU A 33 11.78 -12.44 -9.68
C LEU A 33 11.79 -11.23 -10.62
N SER A 34 12.75 -10.32 -10.45
CA SER A 34 12.91 -9.15 -11.32
C SER A 34 13.07 -9.56 -12.79
N GLU A 35 13.91 -10.55 -13.07
CA GLU A 35 14.11 -11.06 -14.43
C GLU A 35 12.87 -11.77 -14.98
N GLN A 36 12.29 -12.71 -14.22
CA GLN A 36 11.16 -13.52 -14.67
C GLN A 36 9.92 -12.67 -14.93
N SER A 37 9.72 -11.62 -14.14
CA SER A 37 8.55 -10.73 -14.22
C SER A 37 8.72 -9.52 -15.16
N ALA A 38 9.92 -9.26 -15.69
CA ALA A 38 10.19 -8.12 -16.58
C ALA A 38 9.63 -8.29 -18.01
N TYR A 39 8.31 -8.41 -18.15
CA TYR A 39 7.62 -8.70 -19.42
C TYR A 39 7.91 -7.66 -20.51
N GLU A 40 8.05 -6.38 -20.13
CA GLU A 40 8.35 -5.29 -21.05
C GLU A 40 9.80 -5.32 -21.56
N ARG A 41 10.76 -5.66 -20.68
CA ARG A 41 12.18 -5.76 -21.03
C ARG A 41 12.50 -7.02 -21.83
N ARG A 42 11.80 -8.12 -21.56
CA ARG A 42 12.03 -9.43 -22.21
C ARG A 42 11.60 -9.48 -23.68
N GLY A 43 10.74 -8.55 -24.13
CA GLY A 43 10.19 -8.54 -25.48
C GLY A 43 9.32 -9.76 -25.75
N CYS A 44 8.00 -9.63 -25.70
CA CYS A 44 7.09 -10.73 -25.98
C CYS A 44 6.94 -10.95 -27.51
N SER A 45 8.01 -11.35 -28.19
CA SER A 45 7.95 -11.71 -29.62
C SER A 45 7.30 -13.08 -29.80
N GLY A 46 5.97 -13.07 -29.94
CA GLY A 46 5.18 -14.20 -30.41
C GLY A 46 4.58 -15.08 -29.32
N LYS A 47 3.25 -15.26 -29.39
CA LYS A 47 2.36 -16.18 -28.64
C LYS A 47 1.83 -15.63 -27.30
N GLY A 48 0.51 -15.37 -27.28
CA GLY A 48 -0.25 -14.93 -26.12
C GLY A 48 -0.19 -15.88 -24.91
N LYS A 49 -0.66 -15.39 -23.76
CA LYS A 49 -0.66 -16.04 -22.42
C LYS A 49 0.71 -16.52 -21.87
N GLN A 50 1.78 -16.60 -22.68
CA GLN A 50 3.13 -17.04 -22.26
C GLN A 50 4.03 -15.95 -21.70
N CYS A 51 3.62 -14.67 -21.73
CA CYS A 51 4.38 -13.55 -21.17
C CYS A 51 3.90 -13.17 -19.75
N ARG A 52 3.60 -14.16 -18.92
CA ARG A 52 3.25 -13.98 -17.50
C ARG A 52 4.00 -15.01 -16.66
N LEU A 53 4.46 -14.59 -15.48
CA LEU A 53 5.04 -15.46 -14.49
C LEU A 53 3.95 -16.43 -13.97
N CYS A 54 4.25 -17.73 -13.96
CA CYS A 54 3.36 -18.74 -13.39
C CYS A 54 3.45 -18.68 -11.86
N GLU A 55 2.37 -18.24 -11.23
CA GLU A 55 2.29 -18.16 -9.77
C GLU A 55 2.25 -19.54 -9.11
N ILE A 56 2.86 -19.64 -7.93
CA ILE A 56 2.80 -20.84 -7.11
C ILE A 56 1.36 -21.01 -6.58
N LYS A 57 0.79 -22.20 -6.75
CA LYS A 57 -0.56 -22.52 -6.24
C LYS A 57 -0.45 -23.30 -4.94
N GLY A 58 -0.77 -22.64 -3.83
CA GLY A 58 -0.86 -23.26 -2.52
C GLY A 58 -2.27 -23.79 -2.21
N PRO A 59 -2.40 -24.63 -1.18
CA PRO A 59 -3.70 -25.15 -0.74
C PRO A 59 -4.59 -24.13 -0.03
N PHE A 60 -4.04 -22.99 0.39
CA PHE A 60 -4.75 -21.96 1.15
C PHE A 60 -4.66 -20.59 0.48
N THR A 61 -5.74 -19.83 0.57
CA THR A 61 -5.86 -18.45 0.04
C THR A 61 -6.36 -17.44 1.08
N GLN A 62 -6.58 -17.87 2.32
CA GLN A 62 -7.28 -17.13 3.39
C GLN A 62 -6.43 -16.09 4.15
N GLY A 63 -5.21 -15.76 3.68
CA GLY A 63 -4.31 -14.84 4.37
C GLY A 63 -4.54 -13.36 4.05
N SER A 64 -5.37 -13.06 3.05
CA SER A 64 -5.54 -11.70 2.52
C SER A 64 -6.81 -11.00 2.98
N VAL A 65 -6.81 -9.68 2.81
CA VAL A 65 -7.98 -8.79 2.87
C VAL A 65 -8.58 -8.64 1.46
N CYS A 66 -9.74 -8.00 1.36
CA CYS A 66 -10.43 -7.72 0.10
C CYS A 66 -10.29 -6.24 -0.33
N SER A 67 -10.71 -5.93 -1.55
CA SER A 67 -10.72 -4.56 -2.09
C SER A 67 -11.61 -3.60 -1.29
N GLU A 68 -12.75 -4.08 -0.80
CA GLU A 68 -13.69 -3.27 -0.01
C GLU A 68 -13.05 -2.73 1.28
N GLN A 69 -12.21 -3.51 1.98
CA GLN A 69 -11.46 -3.02 3.13
C GLN A 69 -10.47 -1.90 2.77
N MET A 70 -9.95 -1.88 1.53
CA MET A 70 -9.05 -0.81 1.08
C MET A 70 -9.81 0.44 0.66
N VAL A 71 -11.06 0.29 0.19
CA VAL A 71 -12.00 1.41 0.05
C VAL A 71 -12.37 1.97 1.41
N GLU A 72 -12.64 1.11 2.39
CA GLU A 72 -12.89 1.52 3.77
C GLU A 72 -11.73 2.33 4.34
N CYS A 73 -10.50 1.87 4.10
CA CYS A 73 -9.28 2.60 4.40
C CYS A 73 -9.27 3.99 3.74
N GLN A 74 -9.30 4.10 2.41
CA GLN A 74 -9.10 5.40 1.76
C GLN A 74 -10.32 6.30 1.80
N ALA A 75 -11.46 5.82 1.28
CA ALA A 75 -12.67 6.63 1.18
C ALA A 75 -13.22 7.00 2.56
N GLY A 76 -13.07 6.12 3.56
CA GLY A 76 -13.42 6.41 4.94
C GLY A 76 -12.52 7.47 5.60
N ASN A 77 -11.25 7.57 5.19
CA ASN A 77 -10.28 8.53 5.75
C ASN A 77 -10.34 9.91 5.08
N VAL A 78 -11.20 10.13 4.07
CA VAL A 78 -11.45 11.46 3.51
C VAL A 78 -12.26 12.27 4.52
N ARG A 79 -11.64 13.32 5.07
CA ARG A 79 -12.28 14.26 5.98
C ARG A 79 -13.42 14.96 5.27
N ASP A 80 -14.44 15.35 6.02
CA ASP A 80 -15.67 16.00 5.51
C ASP A 80 -16.49 15.24 4.45
N ALA A 81 -16.16 13.97 4.18
CA ALA A 81 -16.97 13.02 3.41
C ALA A 81 -17.64 11.96 4.31
N VAL A 82 -18.52 11.15 3.72
CA VAL A 82 -19.08 9.93 4.34
C VAL A 82 -18.85 8.74 3.40
N LEU A 83 -18.41 7.61 3.93
CA LEU A 83 -18.45 6.33 3.22
C LEU A 83 -19.68 5.52 3.64
N ILE A 84 -20.48 5.09 2.67
CA ILE A 84 -21.57 4.13 2.87
C ILE A 84 -21.12 2.78 2.32
N GLN A 85 -20.95 1.81 3.21
CA GLN A 85 -20.75 0.40 2.88
C GLN A 85 -22.12 -0.21 2.54
N HIS A 86 -22.39 -0.41 1.26
CA HIS A 86 -23.59 -1.10 0.82
C HIS A 86 -23.39 -2.61 0.95
N SER A 87 -23.72 -3.13 2.13
CA SER A 87 -23.33 -4.48 2.53
C SER A 87 -24.18 -5.04 3.67
N PRO A 88 -24.13 -6.37 3.89
CA PRO A 88 -24.43 -6.95 5.20
C PRO A 88 -23.47 -6.42 6.27
N ILE A 89 -23.85 -6.56 7.55
CA ILE A 89 -23.09 -5.98 8.68
C ILE A 89 -21.66 -6.49 8.82
N GLY A 90 -21.34 -7.67 8.28
CA GLY A 90 -20.01 -8.27 8.42
C GLY A 90 -18.86 -7.41 7.86
N CYS A 91 -19.08 -6.72 6.74
CA CYS A 91 -18.09 -5.82 6.15
C CYS A 91 -17.79 -4.62 7.08
N ALA A 92 -18.78 -4.17 7.86
CA ALA A 92 -18.65 -3.04 8.79
C ALA A 92 -17.80 -3.35 10.03
N ALA A 93 -17.34 -4.60 10.23
CA ALA A 93 -16.46 -4.94 11.34
C ALA A 93 -15.11 -4.19 11.25
N GLY A 94 -14.68 -3.80 10.05
CA GLY A 94 -13.46 -3.01 9.82
C GLY A 94 -13.52 -1.59 10.38
N GLN A 95 -14.72 -1.06 10.66
CA GLN A 95 -14.88 0.36 11.01
C GLN A 95 -14.19 0.68 12.33
N VAL A 96 -14.14 -0.27 13.27
CA VAL A 96 -13.50 -0.09 14.59
C VAL A 96 -11.99 0.13 14.46
N PRO A 97 -11.21 -0.79 13.84
CA PRO A 97 -9.78 -0.55 13.66
C PRO A 97 -9.50 0.67 12.77
N TYR A 98 -10.25 0.91 11.70
CA TYR A 98 -10.03 2.08 10.85
C TYR A 98 -10.37 3.41 11.54
N ASN A 99 -11.36 3.45 12.43
CA ASN A 99 -11.61 4.63 13.27
C ASN A 99 -10.44 4.94 14.20
N SER A 100 -9.82 3.91 14.79
CA SER A 100 -8.63 4.07 15.63
C SER A 100 -7.46 4.66 14.81
N ILE A 101 -7.22 4.09 13.63
CA ILE A 101 -6.15 4.55 12.72
C ILE A 101 -6.38 5.99 12.26
N TYR A 102 -7.60 6.33 11.84
CA TYR A 102 -7.98 7.68 11.43
C TYR A 102 -7.76 8.71 12.55
N ARG A 103 -8.24 8.42 13.76
CA ARG A 103 -8.06 9.30 14.93
C ARG A 103 -6.59 9.50 15.29
N ASN A 104 -5.80 8.44 15.25
CA ASN A 104 -4.36 8.53 15.49
C ASN A 104 -3.66 9.33 14.39
N GLY A 105 -4.04 9.13 13.13
CA GLY A 105 -3.51 9.89 11.98
C GLY A 105 -3.81 11.39 12.08
N LEU A 106 -5.03 11.76 12.48
CA LEU A 106 -5.40 13.15 12.75
C LEU A 106 -4.52 13.74 13.86
N ALA A 107 -4.37 13.03 14.99
CA ALA A 107 -3.55 13.48 16.11
C ALA A 107 -2.08 13.65 15.72
N LEU A 108 -1.50 12.70 14.97
CA LEU A 108 -0.13 12.74 14.47
C LEU A 108 0.14 13.96 13.57
N ARG A 109 -0.89 14.46 12.88
CA ARG A 109 -0.79 15.64 12.01
C ARG A 109 -1.31 16.92 12.64
N ASN A 110 -1.52 16.93 13.96
CA ASN A 110 -2.07 18.07 14.70
C ASN A 110 -3.42 18.58 14.13
N LEU A 111 -4.22 17.66 13.56
CA LEU A 111 -5.56 17.95 13.08
C LEU A 111 -6.59 17.70 14.21
N PRO A 112 -7.75 18.38 14.18
CA PRO A 112 -8.83 18.09 15.12
C PRO A 112 -9.23 16.62 15.07
N VAL A 113 -9.11 15.92 16.20
CA VAL A 113 -9.45 14.50 16.29
C VAL A 113 -10.97 14.34 16.26
N GLU A 114 -11.47 13.62 15.26
CA GLU A 114 -12.88 13.25 15.11
C GLU A 114 -13.02 11.78 14.76
N ASN A 115 -14.23 11.23 14.88
CA ASN A 115 -14.49 9.86 14.45
C ASN A 115 -14.63 9.80 12.93
N ILE A 116 -14.17 8.68 12.36
CA ILE A 116 -14.40 8.33 10.96
C ILE A 116 -15.90 8.26 10.67
N ARG A 117 -16.31 8.66 9.46
CA ARG A 117 -17.73 8.73 9.08
C ARG A 117 -18.04 7.62 8.09
N ILE A 118 -18.29 6.42 8.63
CA ILE A 118 -18.68 5.24 7.85
C ILE A 118 -20.06 4.77 8.32
N ILE A 119 -20.93 4.45 7.37
CA ILE A 119 -22.27 3.89 7.61
C ILE A 119 -22.39 2.59 6.83
N CYS A 120 -23.11 1.60 7.38
CA CYS A 120 -23.44 0.37 6.67
C CYS A 120 -24.95 0.29 6.44
N THR A 121 -25.37 -0.13 5.25
CA THR A 121 -26.79 -0.32 4.94
C THR A 121 -27.41 -1.53 5.65
N ASN A 122 -26.59 -2.38 6.27
CA ASN A 122 -26.96 -3.57 7.03
C ASN A 122 -28.00 -4.43 6.29
N LEU A 123 -27.58 -4.95 5.13
CA LEU A 123 -28.44 -5.76 4.28
C LEU A 123 -28.78 -7.09 4.95
N ASP A 124 -30.05 -7.47 4.85
CA ASP A 124 -30.61 -8.71 5.35
C ASP A 124 -31.08 -9.61 4.20
N GLU A 125 -31.66 -10.76 4.54
CA GLU A 125 -32.14 -11.75 3.55
C GLU A 125 -33.17 -11.17 2.58
N SER A 126 -34.03 -10.25 3.02
CA SER A 126 -35.04 -9.65 2.14
C SER A 126 -34.41 -8.73 1.10
N ASP A 127 -33.35 -8.00 1.45
CA ASP A 127 -32.59 -7.19 0.49
C ASP A 127 -31.83 -8.07 -0.51
N MET A 128 -31.39 -9.27 -0.11
CA MET A 128 -30.75 -10.21 -1.04
C MET A 128 -31.73 -10.72 -2.09
N VAL A 129 -33.01 -10.86 -1.74
CA VAL A 129 -34.06 -11.38 -2.65
C VAL A 129 -34.67 -10.28 -3.50
N PHE A 130 -34.95 -9.11 -2.92
CA PHE A 130 -35.72 -8.04 -3.57
C PHE A 130 -34.89 -6.81 -3.96
N GLY A 131 -33.60 -6.76 -3.59
CA GLY A 131 -32.72 -5.60 -3.76
C GLY A 131 -32.68 -4.70 -2.52
N GLY A 132 -31.52 -4.13 -2.25
CA GLY A 132 -31.19 -3.20 -1.16
C GLY A 132 -31.20 -1.71 -1.55
N VAL A 133 -31.45 -1.36 -2.82
CA VAL A 133 -31.48 0.03 -3.33
C VAL A 133 -32.31 0.98 -2.45
N LYS A 134 -33.45 0.53 -1.93
CA LYS A 134 -34.29 1.36 -1.04
C LYS A 134 -33.57 1.73 0.26
N LYS A 135 -32.88 0.76 0.89
CA LYS A 135 -32.04 1.00 2.07
C LYS A 135 -30.85 1.90 1.74
N LEU A 136 -30.26 1.74 0.55
CA LEU A 136 -29.17 2.59 0.09
C LEU A 136 -29.61 4.06 -0.05
N LYS A 137 -30.72 4.33 -0.75
CA LYS A 137 -31.27 5.68 -0.89
C LYS A 137 -31.59 6.32 0.47
N GLN A 138 -32.19 5.56 1.38
CA GLN A 138 -32.44 6.03 2.75
C GLN A 138 -31.12 6.35 3.48
N SER A 139 -30.11 5.49 3.37
CA SER A 139 -28.80 5.69 4.02
C SER A 139 -28.07 6.91 3.48
N ILE A 140 -28.18 7.21 2.18
CA ILE A 140 -27.65 8.43 1.56
C ILE A 140 -28.30 9.67 2.18
N LYS A 141 -29.63 9.67 2.29
CA LYS A 141 -30.37 10.76 2.94
C LYS A 141 -29.97 10.93 4.41
N ASP A 142 -29.92 9.84 5.16
CA ASP A 142 -29.53 9.85 6.58
C ASP A 142 -28.09 10.37 6.76
N ALA A 143 -27.17 9.97 5.88
CA ALA A 143 -25.80 10.47 5.87
C ALA A 143 -25.75 11.98 5.63
N PHE A 144 -26.51 12.46 4.64
CA PHE A 144 -26.58 13.87 4.29
C PHE A 144 -27.16 14.72 5.43
N GLU A 145 -28.32 14.33 5.98
CA GLU A 145 -29.00 15.04 7.06
C GLU A 145 -28.18 15.05 8.36
N ARG A 146 -27.49 13.94 8.67
CA ARG A 146 -26.73 13.81 9.92
C ARG A 146 -25.38 14.51 9.89
N TYR A 147 -24.66 14.44 8.78
CA TYR A 147 -23.25 14.86 8.71
C TYR A 147 -23.00 16.10 7.85
N ASN A 148 -23.97 16.51 7.02
CA ASN A 148 -23.82 17.57 6.02
C ASN A 148 -22.46 17.47 5.26
N PRO A 149 -22.15 16.31 4.65
CA PRO A 149 -20.85 16.07 4.06
C PRO A 149 -20.67 16.84 2.75
N LYS A 150 -19.42 16.98 2.30
CA LYS A 150 -19.10 17.55 0.98
C LYS A 150 -19.07 16.52 -0.15
N ALA A 151 -19.00 15.23 0.20
CA ALA A 151 -19.09 14.12 -0.74
C ALA A 151 -19.56 12.84 -0.02
N ILE A 152 -20.18 11.92 -0.76
CA ILE A 152 -20.57 10.60 -0.27
C ILE A 152 -19.97 9.52 -1.17
N PHE A 153 -19.14 8.64 -0.60
CA PHE A 153 -18.65 7.45 -1.27
C PHE A 153 -19.59 6.27 -1.03
N LEU A 154 -19.87 5.47 -2.05
CA LEU A 154 -20.69 4.26 -1.96
C LEU A 154 -19.84 3.03 -2.30
N GLY A 155 -19.43 2.28 -1.28
CA GLY A 155 -18.67 1.04 -1.44
C GLY A 155 -19.58 -0.16 -1.67
N THR A 156 -19.36 -0.92 -2.74
CA THR A 156 -20.04 -2.19 -2.99
C THR A 156 -19.44 -3.34 -2.18
N SER A 157 -20.25 -4.36 -1.90
CA SER A 157 -19.80 -5.61 -1.29
C SER A 157 -20.04 -6.80 -2.21
N CYS A 158 -19.50 -7.98 -1.84
CA CYS A 158 -19.76 -9.22 -2.56
C CYS A 158 -21.27 -9.47 -2.76
N ALA A 159 -22.08 -9.16 -1.76
CA ALA A 159 -23.52 -9.33 -1.81
C ALA A 159 -24.15 -8.45 -2.90
N THR A 160 -23.86 -7.15 -2.89
CA THR A 160 -24.47 -6.17 -3.82
C THR A 160 -24.03 -6.38 -5.26
N GLY A 161 -22.79 -6.84 -5.47
CA GLY A 161 -22.31 -7.23 -6.80
C GLY A 161 -23.00 -8.49 -7.33
N ILE A 162 -23.35 -9.46 -6.47
CA ILE A 162 -24.05 -10.69 -6.89
C ILE A 162 -25.51 -10.42 -7.23
N ILE A 163 -26.21 -9.60 -6.44
CA ILE A 163 -27.62 -9.26 -6.70
C ILE A 163 -27.79 -8.23 -7.83
N GLY A 164 -26.69 -7.66 -8.34
CA GLY A 164 -26.69 -6.83 -9.54
C GLY A 164 -27.22 -5.41 -9.33
N GLU A 165 -26.91 -4.79 -8.19
CA GLU A 165 -27.32 -3.42 -7.90
C GLU A 165 -26.68 -2.39 -8.84
N ASP A 166 -27.50 -1.53 -9.44
CA ASP A 166 -27.02 -0.42 -10.29
C ASP A 166 -26.65 0.81 -9.44
N MET A 167 -25.44 0.78 -8.91
CA MET A 167 -24.89 1.84 -8.05
C MET A 167 -24.69 3.17 -8.78
N GLU A 168 -24.40 3.15 -10.09
CA GLU A 168 -24.14 4.37 -10.88
C GLU A 168 -25.42 5.17 -11.10
N SER A 169 -26.53 4.48 -11.42
CA SER A 169 -27.84 5.12 -11.53
C SER A 169 -28.28 5.73 -10.19
N VAL A 170 -28.15 4.97 -9.08
CA VAL A 170 -28.50 5.47 -7.74
C VAL A 170 -27.65 6.66 -7.34
N ALA A 171 -26.34 6.62 -7.58
CA ALA A 171 -25.44 7.73 -7.29
C ALA A 171 -25.79 8.98 -8.11
N THR A 172 -26.07 8.83 -9.40
CA THR A 172 -26.44 9.94 -10.30
C THR A 172 -27.77 10.59 -9.91
N GLU A 173 -28.75 9.81 -9.48
CA GLU A 173 -30.02 10.33 -8.95
C GLU A 173 -29.79 11.10 -7.64
N ALA A 174 -29.07 10.50 -6.69
CA ALA A 174 -28.77 11.13 -5.41
C ALA A 174 -27.98 12.44 -5.59
N GLU A 175 -26.93 12.46 -6.41
CA GLU A 175 -26.12 13.65 -6.69
C GLU A 175 -26.98 14.84 -7.16
N LYS A 176 -28.02 14.59 -7.98
CA LYS A 176 -28.98 15.63 -8.41
C LYS A 176 -29.88 16.12 -7.28
N GLU A 177 -30.25 15.25 -6.35
CA GLU A 177 -31.15 15.58 -5.24
C GLU A 177 -30.44 16.37 -4.13
N ILE A 178 -29.23 15.96 -3.74
CA ILE A 178 -28.50 16.56 -2.61
C ILE A 178 -27.40 17.56 -3.03
N ASN A 179 -27.11 17.68 -4.33
CA ASN A 179 -26.17 18.65 -4.91
C ASN A 179 -24.74 18.59 -4.33
N ILE A 180 -24.28 17.38 -4.01
CA ILE A 180 -22.89 17.06 -3.68
C ILE A 180 -22.47 15.79 -4.43
N PRO A 181 -21.17 15.60 -4.73
CA PRO A 181 -20.69 14.37 -5.37
C PRO A 181 -21.11 13.11 -4.61
N VAL A 182 -21.71 12.16 -5.33
CA VAL A 182 -21.99 10.80 -4.85
C VAL A 182 -21.19 9.82 -5.73
N ILE A 183 -20.24 9.11 -5.12
CA ILE A 183 -19.18 8.40 -5.83
C ILE A 183 -19.35 6.89 -5.62
N PRO A 184 -19.84 6.15 -6.63
CA PRO A 184 -19.89 4.68 -6.55
C PRO A 184 -18.49 4.10 -6.73
N LEU A 185 -18.15 3.12 -5.88
CA LEU A 185 -16.86 2.45 -5.84
C LEU A 185 -17.06 0.94 -6.00
N ALA A 186 -16.60 0.39 -7.12
CA ALA A 186 -16.64 -1.04 -7.40
C ALA A 186 -15.50 -1.77 -6.65
N CYS A 187 -15.79 -2.30 -5.47
CA CYS A 187 -14.82 -2.90 -4.56
C CYS A 187 -15.20 -4.28 -4.03
N GLU A 188 -16.09 -5.00 -4.71
CA GLU A 188 -16.53 -6.33 -4.32
C GLU A 188 -15.33 -7.28 -4.17
N GLY A 189 -15.30 -8.05 -3.08
CA GLY A 189 -14.10 -8.79 -2.67
C GLY A 189 -13.65 -9.90 -3.62
N PHE A 190 -14.51 -10.32 -4.56
CA PHE A 190 -14.18 -11.32 -5.58
C PHE A 190 -13.63 -10.72 -6.89
N ARG A 191 -13.63 -9.38 -7.05
CA ARG A 191 -13.28 -8.72 -8.33
C ARG A 191 -11.82 -8.82 -8.72
N SER A 192 -10.95 -8.86 -7.72
CA SER A 192 -9.51 -8.98 -7.92
C SER A 192 -8.97 -10.01 -6.95
N LYS A 193 -7.95 -10.74 -7.39
CA LYS A 193 -7.17 -11.59 -6.48
C LYS A 193 -6.30 -10.77 -5.53
N HIS A 194 -6.18 -9.45 -5.74
CA HIS A 194 -5.30 -8.58 -4.99
C HIS A 194 -6.03 -7.35 -4.43
N TRP A 195 -5.83 -7.12 -3.14
CA TRP A 195 -6.56 -6.16 -2.33
C TRP A 195 -6.31 -4.69 -2.72
N SER A 196 -5.11 -4.34 -3.18
CA SER A 196 -4.80 -2.93 -3.50
C SER A 196 -5.55 -2.39 -4.72
N THR A 197 -6.25 -3.24 -5.48
CA THR A 197 -7.25 -2.79 -6.45
C THR A 197 -8.33 -1.91 -5.80
N GLY A 198 -8.60 -2.06 -4.49
CA GLY A 198 -9.51 -1.17 -3.76
C GLY A 198 -8.96 0.25 -3.53
N PHE A 199 -7.64 0.42 -3.44
CA PHE A 199 -7.03 1.76 -3.49
C PHE A 199 -7.28 2.39 -4.85
N ASP A 200 -6.99 1.65 -5.91
CA ASP A 200 -7.20 2.12 -7.28
C ASP A 200 -8.68 2.47 -7.53
N ALA A 201 -9.62 1.71 -6.96
CA ALA A 201 -11.05 1.99 -7.07
C ALA A 201 -11.44 3.32 -6.40
N THR A 202 -10.94 3.58 -5.19
CA THR A 202 -11.15 4.86 -4.50
C THR A 202 -10.58 6.02 -5.30
N GLN A 203 -9.33 5.88 -5.75
CA GLN A 203 -8.64 6.88 -6.55
C GLN A 203 -9.37 7.16 -7.86
N HIS A 204 -9.83 6.12 -8.53
CA HIS A 204 -10.63 6.22 -9.75
C HIS A 204 -11.93 7.01 -9.51
N GLY A 205 -12.66 6.71 -8.44
CA GLY A 205 -13.86 7.45 -8.06
C GLY A 205 -13.59 8.94 -7.79
N ILE A 206 -12.51 9.25 -7.06
CA ILE A 206 -12.07 10.63 -6.79
C ILE A 206 -11.79 11.38 -8.10
N LEU A 207 -11.01 10.77 -8.99
CA LEU A 207 -10.64 11.36 -10.29
C LEU A 207 -11.87 11.61 -11.17
N ARG A 208 -12.85 10.70 -11.17
CA ARG A 208 -14.06 10.81 -11.97
C ARG A 208 -15.00 11.91 -11.49
N LYS A 209 -15.17 12.05 -10.18
CA LYS A 209 -16.30 12.78 -9.57
C LYS A 209 -15.92 14.01 -8.74
N ILE A 210 -14.68 14.13 -8.28
CA ILE A 210 -14.26 15.20 -7.35
C ILE A 210 -13.27 16.17 -8.01
N VAL A 211 -12.29 15.67 -8.76
CA VAL A 211 -11.21 16.51 -9.33
C VAL A 211 -11.75 17.51 -10.35
N ARG A 212 -11.38 18.79 -10.20
CA ARG A 212 -11.76 19.86 -11.12
C ARG A 212 -11.08 19.66 -12.48
N LYS A 213 -11.82 19.77 -13.59
CA LYS A 213 -11.26 19.56 -14.95
C LYS A 213 -10.58 20.79 -15.56
N ASN A 214 -10.97 22.01 -15.14
CA ASN A 214 -10.44 23.26 -15.66
C ASN A 214 -9.82 24.13 -14.54
N PRO A 215 -8.74 23.67 -13.89
CA PRO A 215 -8.09 24.38 -12.81
C PRO A 215 -7.24 25.56 -13.28
N LYS A 216 -6.93 26.48 -12.35
CA LYS A 216 -5.77 27.36 -12.47
C LYS A 216 -4.57 26.64 -11.83
N LYS A 217 -3.51 26.40 -12.61
CA LYS A 217 -2.29 25.74 -12.11
C LYS A 217 -1.58 26.60 -11.05
N GLN A 218 -0.97 25.92 -10.09
CA GLN A 218 -0.20 26.47 -8.98
C GLN A 218 1.23 25.89 -9.04
N GLU A 219 2.17 26.69 -9.53
CA GLU A 219 3.57 26.30 -9.79
C GLU A 219 4.37 25.90 -8.53
N ASP A 220 3.84 26.21 -7.35
CA ASP A 220 4.43 25.91 -6.05
C ASP A 220 3.68 24.82 -5.28
N LEU A 221 2.64 24.20 -5.85
CA LEU A 221 1.86 23.15 -5.18
C LEU A 221 2.23 21.75 -5.68
N ILE A 222 2.54 20.85 -4.76
CA ILE A 222 2.80 19.43 -5.04
C ILE A 222 1.76 18.56 -4.34
N ASN A 223 1.15 17.67 -5.11
CA ASN A 223 0.34 16.60 -4.55
C ASN A 223 1.23 15.48 -4.01
N VAL A 224 1.06 15.11 -2.76
CA VAL A 224 1.73 13.95 -2.15
C VAL A 224 0.69 12.90 -1.80
N ILE A 225 0.67 11.81 -2.57
CA ILE A 225 -0.18 10.64 -2.30
C ILE A 225 0.37 9.97 -1.05
N ASN A 226 -0.44 9.98 0.00
CA ASN A 226 -0.03 9.52 1.31
C ASN A 226 -0.69 8.18 1.69
N LEU A 227 -0.35 7.73 2.89
CA LEU A 227 -1.16 6.83 3.69
C LEU A 227 -1.20 7.43 5.11
N TRP A 228 -1.15 6.59 6.14
CA TRP A 228 -1.07 6.99 7.54
C TRP A 228 0.35 7.39 7.91
N GLY A 229 0.51 8.42 8.75
CA GLY A 229 1.82 8.82 9.21
C GLY A 229 1.98 10.31 9.46
N SER A 230 3.12 10.65 10.03
CA SER A 230 3.54 12.03 10.32
C SER A 230 3.75 12.86 9.05
N ASP A 231 3.75 14.18 9.18
CA ASP A 231 4.08 15.07 8.07
C ASP A 231 5.60 15.19 7.90
N VAL A 232 6.17 14.30 7.08
CA VAL A 232 7.60 14.35 6.71
C VAL A 232 7.86 15.10 5.41
N PHE A 233 6.85 15.31 4.57
CA PHE A 233 7.06 15.85 3.22
C PHE A 233 6.97 17.37 3.19
N THR A 234 6.14 18.01 4.02
CA THR A 234 6.05 19.47 4.08
C THR A 234 7.39 20.11 4.45
N PRO A 235 8.13 19.63 5.48
CA PRO A 235 9.44 20.20 5.80
C PRO A 235 10.47 20.03 4.66
N ILE A 236 10.50 18.84 4.04
CA ILE A 236 11.46 18.53 2.94
C ILE A 236 11.17 19.39 1.71
N LEU A 237 9.92 19.45 1.26
CA LEU A 237 9.53 20.18 0.06
C LEU A 237 9.49 21.70 0.29
N GLY A 238 9.30 22.14 1.53
CA GLY A 238 9.40 23.54 1.94
C GLY A 238 10.79 24.14 1.68
N GLU A 239 11.87 23.36 1.82
CA GLU A 239 13.24 23.81 1.51
C GLU A 239 13.46 24.08 0.00
N LEU A 240 12.61 23.51 -0.87
CA LEU A 240 12.56 23.80 -2.30
C LEU A 240 11.55 24.92 -2.63
N GLY A 241 10.92 25.54 -1.63
CA GLY A 241 9.86 26.55 -1.84
C GLY A 241 8.59 25.95 -2.46
N LEU A 242 8.24 24.72 -2.07
CA LEU A 242 7.04 24.01 -2.51
C LEU A 242 6.08 23.81 -1.33
N ARG A 243 4.79 24.05 -1.56
CA ARG A 243 3.68 23.70 -0.67
C ARG A 243 3.21 22.28 -0.96
N VAL A 244 2.83 21.58 0.09
CA VAL A 244 2.33 20.20 0.01
C VAL A 244 0.82 20.17 0.12
N ASN A 245 0.19 19.47 -0.84
CA ASN A 245 -1.18 19.00 -0.75
C ASN A 245 -1.14 17.50 -0.44
N TYR A 246 -1.44 17.13 0.80
CA TYR A 246 -1.58 15.74 1.19
C TYR A 246 -2.92 15.18 0.74
N ILE A 247 -2.89 14.09 -0.03
CA ILE A 247 -4.08 13.64 -0.75
C ILE A 247 -4.39 12.17 -0.47
N VAL A 248 -5.67 11.83 -0.66
CA VAL A 248 -6.31 10.56 -0.30
C VAL A 248 -6.58 10.44 1.20
N ASP A 249 -5.67 9.87 2.01
CA ASP A 249 -5.94 9.73 3.44
C ASP A 249 -5.78 11.07 4.16
N LEU A 250 -6.75 11.38 5.02
CA LEU A 250 -6.83 12.63 5.79
C LEU A 250 -6.98 13.89 4.92
N ALA A 251 -7.17 13.76 3.62
CA ALA A 251 -7.51 14.87 2.74
C ALA A 251 -8.95 15.34 3.01
N THR A 252 -9.23 16.63 2.84
CA THR A 252 -10.62 17.09 2.70
C THR A 252 -11.10 16.89 1.27
N VAL A 253 -12.41 16.93 1.04
CA VAL A 253 -12.96 16.91 -0.33
C VAL A 253 -12.42 18.08 -1.17
N ASP A 254 -12.12 19.25 -0.57
CA ASP A 254 -11.52 20.37 -1.30
C ASP A 254 -10.05 20.13 -1.68
N ASP A 255 -9.28 19.47 -0.81
CA ASP A 255 -7.90 19.04 -1.12
C ASP A 255 -7.87 18.06 -2.31
N LEU A 256 -8.89 17.21 -2.43
CA LEU A 256 -9.09 16.32 -3.57
C LEU A 256 -9.61 17.06 -4.81
N ALA A 257 -10.45 18.08 -4.65
CA ALA A 257 -10.98 18.85 -5.79
C ALA A 257 -9.89 19.62 -6.52
N LYS A 258 -8.88 20.11 -5.79
CA LYS A 258 -7.75 20.88 -6.33
C LYS A 258 -6.58 20.04 -6.84
N LEU A 259 -6.70 18.70 -6.91
CA LEU A 259 -5.60 17.83 -7.39
C LEU A 259 -5.03 18.28 -8.74
N SER A 260 -5.89 18.68 -9.65
CA SER A 260 -5.51 19.12 -10.99
C SER A 260 -4.80 20.49 -11.02
N GLU A 261 -4.83 21.25 -9.92
CA GLU A 261 -4.17 22.55 -9.79
C GLU A 261 -2.67 22.43 -9.51
N ALA A 262 -2.19 21.29 -9.01
CA ALA A 262 -0.78 21.10 -8.65
C ALA A 262 0.15 21.10 -9.87
N ALA A 263 1.41 21.50 -9.65
CA ALA A 263 2.49 21.42 -10.63
C ALA A 263 2.86 19.96 -10.92
N ALA A 264 2.93 19.13 -9.88
CA ALA A 264 3.22 17.71 -10.01
C ALA A 264 2.58 16.87 -8.91
N THR A 265 2.50 15.56 -9.15
CA THR A 265 2.08 14.54 -8.20
C THR A 265 3.21 13.58 -7.92
N VAL A 266 3.42 13.29 -6.64
CA VAL A 266 4.45 12.38 -6.17
C VAL A 266 3.88 11.39 -5.16
N GLY A 267 4.47 10.20 -5.12
CA GLY A 267 4.21 9.19 -4.11
C GLY A 267 5.51 8.66 -3.53
N PHE A 268 5.40 7.97 -2.41
CA PHE A 268 6.53 7.30 -1.75
C PHE A 268 6.45 5.77 -1.83
N CYS A 269 5.33 5.24 -2.32
CA CYS A 269 5.08 3.81 -2.47
C CYS A 269 4.19 3.60 -3.70
N TYR A 270 4.73 2.98 -4.74
CA TYR A 270 4.02 2.85 -6.01
C TYR A 270 2.83 1.90 -5.98
N THR A 271 2.76 0.97 -5.03
CA THR A 271 1.52 0.21 -4.76
C THR A 271 0.35 1.13 -4.44
N LEU A 272 0.61 2.22 -3.71
CA LEU A 272 -0.39 3.19 -3.29
C LEU A 272 -0.62 4.28 -4.33
N SER A 273 0.44 4.75 -5.00
CA SER A 273 0.39 6.02 -5.72
C SER A 273 0.26 5.92 -7.24
N SER A 274 0.65 4.78 -7.83
CA SER A 274 0.84 4.67 -9.29
C SER A 274 -0.41 5.03 -10.09
N TYR A 275 -1.57 4.50 -9.71
CA TYR A 275 -2.80 4.71 -10.46
C TYR A 275 -3.23 6.18 -10.49
N MET A 276 -3.36 6.82 -9.33
CA MET A 276 -3.76 8.23 -9.25
C MET A 276 -2.75 9.17 -9.92
N ALA A 277 -1.45 8.94 -9.72
CA ALA A 277 -0.41 9.78 -10.32
C ALA A 277 -0.44 9.71 -11.86
N ALA A 278 -0.48 8.50 -12.42
CA ALA A 278 -0.55 8.29 -13.85
C ALA A 278 -1.85 8.87 -14.46
N ALA A 279 -2.99 8.71 -13.76
CA ALA A 279 -4.27 9.26 -14.24
C ALA A 279 -4.29 10.79 -14.22
N LEU A 280 -3.72 11.42 -13.18
CA LEU A 280 -3.58 12.88 -13.11
C LEU A 280 -2.69 13.43 -14.23
N GLU A 281 -1.65 12.71 -14.62
CA GLU A 281 -0.82 13.07 -15.76
C GLU A 281 -1.59 12.93 -17.09
N GLN A 282 -2.23 11.79 -17.32
CA GLN A 282 -2.90 11.47 -18.59
C GLN A 282 -4.16 12.32 -18.85
N GLU A 283 -4.97 12.57 -17.81
CA GLU A 283 -6.31 13.15 -17.98
C GLU A 283 -6.42 14.60 -17.45
N PHE A 284 -5.47 15.05 -16.63
CA PHE A 284 -5.48 16.39 -16.01
C PHE A 284 -4.18 17.20 -16.24
N GLY A 285 -3.19 16.62 -16.92
CA GLY A 285 -1.90 17.27 -17.22
C GLY A 285 -1.13 17.70 -15.98
N VAL A 286 -1.25 16.98 -14.86
CA VAL A 286 -0.39 17.18 -13.68
C VAL A 286 0.76 16.18 -13.78
N THR A 287 1.99 16.67 -13.93
CA THR A 287 3.15 15.80 -14.15
C THR A 287 3.34 14.80 -13.02
N GLU A 288 3.55 13.53 -13.35
CA GLU A 288 3.97 12.52 -12.37
C GLU A 288 5.49 12.60 -12.16
N ILE A 289 5.92 12.56 -10.91
CA ILE A 289 7.34 12.45 -10.57
C ILE A 289 7.81 11.01 -10.78
N LYS A 290 8.56 10.79 -11.87
CA LYS A 290 9.09 9.49 -12.28
C LYS A 290 10.51 9.29 -11.75
N ALA A 291 10.61 8.88 -10.50
CA ALA A 291 11.86 8.63 -9.78
C ALA A 291 11.81 7.29 -9.02
N PRO A 292 12.90 6.85 -8.38
CA PRO A 292 12.83 5.87 -7.29
C PRO A 292 12.11 6.44 -6.06
N GLN A 293 11.73 5.56 -5.13
CA GLN A 293 11.10 5.97 -3.88
C GLN A 293 12.12 6.63 -2.94
N PRO A 294 11.71 7.57 -2.07
CA PRO A 294 12.62 8.34 -1.21
C PRO A 294 13.10 7.54 0.02
N TYR A 295 13.81 6.43 -0.24
CA TYR A 295 14.43 5.57 0.77
C TYR A 295 15.93 5.48 0.53
N GLY A 296 16.71 5.61 1.60
CA GLY A 296 18.17 5.66 1.54
C GLY A 296 18.68 6.91 0.80
N PHE A 297 20.00 7.01 0.61
CA PHE A 297 20.58 8.16 -0.06
C PHE A 297 20.23 8.17 -1.55
N ALA A 298 20.49 7.09 -2.28
CA ALA A 298 20.28 7.05 -3.73
C ALA A 298 18.82 7.31 -4.14
N GLY A 299 17.85 6.77 -3.38
CA GLY A 299 16.44 6.95 -3.65
C GLY A 299 15.98 8.37 -3.34
N THR A 300 16.34 8.89 -2.18
CA THR A 300 15.98 10.26 -1.74
C THR A 300 16.58 11.33 -2.65
N ASP A 301 17.86 11.20 -3.01
CA ASP A 301 18.54 12.15 -3.88
C ASP A 301 17.90 12.19 -5.28
N ALA A 302 17.62 11.01 -5.87
CA ALA A 302 17.00 10.92 -7.18
C ALA A 302 15.57 11.49 -7.18
N TRP A 303 14.82 11.24 -6.10
CA TRP A 303 13.48 11.77 -5.89
C TRP A 303 13.47 13.29 -5.80
N LEU A 304 14.35 13.89 -4.99
CA LEU A 304 14.49 15.35 -4.87
C LEU A 304 14.92 15.98 -6.19
N ARG A 305 15.90 15.39 -6.89
CA ARG A 305 16.37 15.89 -8.19
C ARG A 305 15.26 15.89 -9.24
N GLU A 306 14.43 14.85 -9.30
CA GLU A 306 13.34 14.79 -10.28
C GLU A 306 12.25 15.81 -9.96
N ILE A 307 11.89 15.98 -8.68
CA ILE A 307 10.98 17.06 -8.25
C ILE A 307 11.54 18.41 -8.68
N ALA A 308 12.81 18.66 -8.37
CA ALA A 308 13.47 19.92 -8.68
C ALA A 308 13.53 20.19 -10.18
N ARG A 309 13.80 19.17 -11.01
CA ARG A 309 13.79 19.26 -12.46
C ARG A 309 12.41 19.63 -13.02
N VAL A 310 11.35 19.01 -12.50
CA VAL A 310 9.97 19.28 -12.93
C VAL A 310 9.50 20.68 -12.48
N THR A 311 10.04 21.17 -11.38
CA THR A 311 9.59 22.41 -10.73
C THR A 311 10.59 23.57 -10.86
N HIS A 312 11.66 23.40 -11.64
CA HIS A 312 12.72 24.40 -11.88
C HIS A 312 13.40 24.90 -10.59
N ARG A 313 13.79 23.97 -9.71
CA ARG A 313 14.35 24.22 -8.37
C ARG A 313 15.66 23.46 -8.13
N GLU A 314 16.39 23.15 -9.18
CA GLU A 314 17.58 22.29 -9.16
C GLU A 314 18.67 22.79 -8.20
N GLU A 315 18.92 24.10 -8.17
CA GLU A 315 19.92 24.70 -7.26
C GLU A 315 19.54 24.53 -5.78
N LEU A 316 18.25 24.70 -5.44
CA LEU A 316 17.75 24.51 -4.08
C LEU A 316 17.85 23.04 -3.65
N ALA A 317 17.54 22.11 -4.56
CA ALA A 317 17.62 20.69 -4.28
C ALA A 317 19.05 20.23 -4.02
N GLU A 318 20.03 20.62 -4.85
CA GLU A 318 21.43 20.24 -4.61
C GLU A 318 21.98 20.86 -3.32
N ALA A 319 21.59 22.10 -3.00
CA ALA A 319 21.96 22.74 -1.73
C ALA A 319 21.39 21.97 -0.53
N TYR A 320 20.12 21.57 -0.59
CA TYR A 320 19.46 20.78 0.46
C TYR A 320 20.08 19.38 0.59
N ILE A 321 20.28 18.66 -0.51
CA ILE A 321 20.91 17.32 -0.54
C ILE A 321 22.27 17.38 0.16
N LYS A 322 23.12 18.34 -0.20
CA LYS A 322 24.45 18.50 0.41
C LYS A 322 24.36 18.77 1.92
N LYS A 323 23.52 19.72 2.33
CA LYS A 323 23.29 20.08 3.73
C LYS A 323 22.86 18.85 4.55
N GLU A 324 21.93 18.08 4.04
CA GLU A 324 21.36 16.95 4.76
C GLU A 324 22.31 15.76 4.83
N HIS A 325 23.06 15.47 3.76
CA HIS A 325 24.13 14.46 3.78
C HIS A 325 25.16 14.76 4.88
N GLU A 326 25.59 16.02 4.99
CA GLU A 326 26.53 16.46 6.04
C GLU A 326 25.90 16.33 7.44
N ARG A 327 24.62 16.69 7.60
CA ARG A 327 23.89 16.63 8.88
C ARG A 327 23.73 15.22 9.41
N VAL A 328 23.27 14.27 8.58
CA VAL A 328 22.93 12.92 9.06
C VAL A 328 24.13 11.99 9.19
N LYS A 329 25.23 12.29 8.47
CA LYS A 329 26.43 11.43 8.42
C LYS A 329 26.96 10.98 9.79
N PRO A 330 27.14 11.85 10.81
CA PRO A 330 27.66 11.42 12.11
C PRO A 330 26.74 10.41 12.80
N LYS A 331 25.43 10.67 12.79
CA LYS A 331 24.43 9.82 13.43
C LYS A 331 24.28 8.48 12.71
N LEU A 332 24.32 8.48 11.38
CA LEU A 332 24.30 7.23 10.60
C LEU A 332 25.56 6.39 10.82
N GLN A 333 26.72 7.01 10.99
CA GLN A 333 27.95 6.29 11.33
C GLN A 333 27.84 5.63 12.71
N GLU A 334 27.30 6.32 13.71
CA GLU A 334 27.02 5.76 15.03
C GLU A 334 26.05 4.56 14.95
N LEU A 335 24.96 4.70 14.19
CA LEU A 335 23.96 3.64 14.01
C LEU A 335 24.55 2.43 13.29
N ARG A 336 25.35 2.63 12.24
CA ARG A 336 26.05 1.54 11.52
C ARG A 336 26.94 0.72 12.44
N GLU A 337 27.67 1.35 13.34
CA GLU A 337 28.51 0.62 14.30
C GLU A 337 27.67 -0.18 15.30
N LYS A 338 26.54 0.38 15.77
CA LYS A 338 25.63 -0.33 16.69
C LYS A 338 24.87 -1.47 16.04
N LEU A 339 24.57 -1.36 14.75
CA LEU A 339 23.80 -2.33 13.97
C LEU A 339 24.67 -3.34 13.22
N LYS A 340 25.99 -3.28 13.40
CA LYS A 340 26.94 -4.16 12.73
C LYS A 340 26.66 -5.63 13.05
N GLY A 341 26.45 -6.42 12.00
CA GLY A 341 26.19 -7.86 12.12
C GLY A 341 24.77 -8.23 12.52
N VAL A 342 23.86 -7.26 12.66
CA VAL A 342 22.44 -7.49 12.90
C VAL A 342 21.78 -8.02 11.63
N LYS A 343 20.90 -9.02 11.78
CA LYS A 343 20.12 -9.59 10.67
C LYS A 343 18.66 -9.14 10.72
N GLY A 344 18.22 -8.44 9.68
CA GLY A 344 16.84 -7.98 9.52
C GLY A 344 16.02 -8.87 8.59
N TYR A 345 14.70 -8.84 8.77
CA TYR A 345 13.73 -9.39 7.83
C TYR A 345 12.59 -8.41 7.62
N VAL A 346 12.13 -8.25 6.38
CA VAL A 346 11.04 -7.33 6.05
C VAL A 346 9.82 -8.11 5.56
N ALA A 347 8.65 -7.80 6.13
CA ALA A 347 7.39 -8.46 5.82
C ALA A 347 6.25 -7.44 5.61
N THR A 348 6.17 -6.84 4.42
CA THR A 348 5.24 -5.74 4.11
C THR A 348 4.70 -5.81 2.68
N GLY A 349 3.98 -4.77 2.21
CA GLY A 349 3.70 -4.60 0.78
C GLY A 349 4.99 -4.42 -0.04
N SER A 350 4.95 -4.75 -1.33
CA SER A 350 6.12 -4.82 -2.24
C SER A 350 7.04 -3.61 -2.22
N ALA A 351 6.58 -2.49 -2.81
CA ALA A 351 7.31 -1.24 -2.92
C ALA A 351 7.89 -0.78 -1.58
N TYR A 352 7.06 -0.81 -0.53
CA TYR A 352 7.47 -0.44 0.82
C TYR A 352 8.57 -1.36 1.36
N ALA A 353 8.47 -2.68 1.14
CA ALA A 353 9.50 -3.61 1.55
C ALA A 353 10.83 -3.32 0.87
N HIS A 354 10.82 -3.04 -0.44
CA HIS A 354 12.04 -2.71 -1.19
C HIS A 354 12.72 -1.45 -0.63
N GLY A 355 11.92 -0.43 -0.28
CA GLY A 355 12.38 0.78 0.39
C GLY A 355 12.97 0.53 1.78
N LEU A 356 12.30 -0.25 2.62
CA LEU A 356 12.80 -0.61 3.95
C LEU A 356 14.11 -1.41 3.89
N ILE A 357 14.22 -2.37 2.96
CA ILE A 357 15.46 -3.13 2.75
C ILE A 357 16.61 -2.20 2.37
N THR A 358 16.34 -1.21 1.50
CA THR A 358 17.32 -0.19 1.11
C THR A 358 17.85 0.56 2.34
N VAL A 359 16.97 1.06 3.20
CA VAL A 359 17.37 1.76 4.43
C VAL A 359 18.14 0.86 5.39
N LEU A 360 17.70 -0.39 5.58
CA LEU A 360 18.41 -1.34 6.44
C LEU A 360 19.84 -1.61 5.94
N ARG A 361 20.03 -1.76 4.63
CA ARG A 361 21.36 -1.98 4.04
C ARG A 361 22.26 -0.74 4.13
N GLU A 362 21.71 0.45 3.96
CA GLU A 362 22.41 1.70 4.26
C GLU A 362 22.88 1.78 5.71
N LEU A 363 22.15 1.18 6.65
CA LEU A 363 22.50 1.09 8.07
C LEU A 363 23.45 -0.08 8.40
N GLY A 364 23.88 -0.87 7.41
CA GLY A 364 24.76 -2.03 7.60
C GLY A 364 24.08 -3.27 8.17
N VAL A 365 22.74 -3.33 8.16
CA VAL A 365 21.95 -4.50 8.55
C VAL A 365 21.93 -5.51 7.40
N GLU A 366 22.22 -6.77 7.71
CA GLU A 366 22.12 -7.87 6.75
C GLU A 366 20.64 -8.20 6.51
N VAL A 367 20.19 -8.11 5.27
CA VAL A 367 18.83 -8.50 4.88
C VAL A 367 18.87 -9.56 3.80
N ASN A 368 18.89 -10.81 4.25
CA ASN A 368 18.94 -12.00 3.40
C ASN A 368 17.57 -12.66 3.17
N GLY A 369 16.53 -12.12 3.82
CA GLY A 369 15.16 -12.63 3.78
C GLY A 369 14.13 -11.52 3.67
N SER A 370 13.11 -11.71 2.83
CA SER A 370 11.95 -10.82 2.76
C SER A 370 10.69 -11.56 2.33
N LEU A 371 9.56 -11.18 2.92
CA LEU A 371 8.22 -11.55 2.50
C LEU A 371 7.49 -10.32 1.98
N VAL A 372 7.21 -10.27 0.69
CA VAL A 372 6.34 -9.24 0.12
C VAL A 372 4.93 -9.78 -0.09
N PHE A 373 3.92 -8.96 0.20
CA PHE A 373 2.52 -9.41 0.13
C PHE A 373 1.96 -9.54 -1.28
N HIS A 374 2.71 -9.03 -2.25
CA HIS A 374 2.49 -9.09 -3.68
C HIS A 374 3.77 -8.61 -4.38
N HIS A 375 3.79 -8.65 -5.71
CA HIS A 375 4.80 -7.99 -6.53
C HIS A 375 4.13 -7.41 -7.77
N ASP A 376 4.39 -6.14 -8.05
CA ASP A 376 3.95 -5.46 -9.27
C ASP A 376 5.18 -5.34 -10.18
N PRO A 377 5.20 -6.04 -11.34
CA PRO A 377 6.36 -6.01 -12.24
C PRO A 377 6.54 -4.66 -12.97
N VAL A 378 5.45 -3.92 -13.11
CA VAL A 378 5.38 -2.59 -13.71
C VAL A 378 4.31 -1.79 -12.96
N TYR A 379 4.42 -0.46 -13.01
CA TYR A 379 3.44 0.47 -12.44
C TYR A 379 2.73 1.25 -13.57
N ASP A 380 1.65 1.95 -13.24
CA ASP A 380 0.76 2.59 -14.22
C ASP A 380 1.42 3.55 -15.22
N SER A 381 2.52 4.20 -14.82
CA SER A 381 3.28 5.08 -15.72
C SER A 381 4.03 4.31 -16.83
N GLY A 382 4.36 3.04 -16.58
CA GLY A 382 5.28 2.25 -17.41
C GLY A 382 6.74 2.73 -17.37
N ASP A 383 7.10 3.66 -16.48
CA ASP A 383 8.47 4.17 -16.40
C ASP A 383 9.37 3.21 -15.59
N PRO A 384 10.49 2.75 -16.17
CA PRO A 384 11.38 1.81 -15.50
C PRO A 384 12.06 2.37 -14.24
N LYS A 385 12.13 3.70 -14.06
CA LYS A 385 12.65 4.32 -12.83
C LYS A 385 11.79 4.02 -11.61
N GLN A 386 10.52 3.65 -11.82
CA GLN A 386 9.61 3.26 -10.75
C GLN A 386 9.69 1.76 -10.41
N ASP A 387 10.47 0.94 -11.14
CA ASP A 387 10.70 -0.48 -10.81
C ASP A 387 11.50 -0.59 -9.50
N SER A 388 10.77 -0.61 -8.38
CA SER A 388 11.34 -0.56 -7.04
C SER A 388 12.16 -1.80 -6.69
N LEU A 389 11.83 -2.97 -7.23
CA LEU A 389 12.60 -4.21 -7.02
C LEU A 389 13.92 -4.12 -7.78
N LYS A 390 13.89 -3.70 -9.04
CA LYS A 390 15.11 -3.49 -9.82
C LYS A 390 16.00 -2.42 -9.18
N PHE A 391 15.42 -1.31 -8.71
CA PHE A 391 16.18 -0.27 -8.02
C PHE A 391 16.93 -0.82 -6.81
N LEU A 392 16.27 -1.65 -5.98
CA LEU A 392 16.91 -2.33 -4.84
C LEU A 392 18.10 -3.18 -5.29
N ILE A 393 17.91 -4.04 -6.29
CA ILE A 393 18.95 -4.97 -6.77
C ILE A 393 20.15 -4.22 -7.36
N ASP A 394 19.89 -3.21 -8.18
CA ASP A 394 20.93 -2.46 -8.89
C ASP A 394 21.81 -1.61 -7.94
N ASN A 395 21.28 -1.21 -6.78
CA ASN A 395 21.96 -0.28 -5.86
C ASN A 395 22.41 -0.92 -4.53
N TYR A 396 21.80 -2.02 -4.09
CA TYR A 396 22.00 -2.54 -2.74
C TYR A 396 22.16 -4.07 -2.65
N ASP A 397 22.57 -4.76 -3.72
CA ASP A 397 22.70 -6.23 -3.80
C ASP A 397 21.36 -7.01 -3.85
N ASP A 398 21.46 -8.31 -4.14
CA ASP A 398 20.32 -9.22 -4.25
C ASP A 398 19.79 -9.67 -2.87
N VAL A 399 18.54 -10.15 -2.77
CA VAL A 399 17.96 -10.77 -1.57
C VAL A 399 17.81 -12.28 -1.83
N PRO A 400 18.66 -13.14 -1.24
CA PRO A 400 18.71 -14.56 -1.60
C PRO A 400 17.47 -15.38 -1.24
N SER A 401 16.72 -14.99 -0.19
CA SER A 401 15.46 -15.63 0.19
C SER A 401 14.32 -14.64 0.10
N PHE A 402 13.80 -14.44 -1.10
CA PHE A 402 12.72 -13.51 -1.40
C PHE A 402 11.45 -14.26 -1.77
N SER A 403 10.36 -13.98 -1.05
CA SER A 403 9.10 -14.68 -1.24
C SER A 403 7.96 -13.68 -1.46
N VAL A 404 7.12 -13.97 -2.44
CA VAL A 404 5.83 -13.30 -2.64
C VAL A 404 4.76 -14.23 -2.09
N SER A 405 3.95 -13.75 -1.14
CA SER A 405 2.84 -14.54 -0.58
C SER A 405 1.72 -13.61 -0.15
N ASN A 406 0.47 -14.03 -0.36
CA ASN A 406 -0.73 -13.37 0.15
C ASN A 406 -0.92 -13.58 1.67
N ARG A 407 0.17 -13.44 2.44
CA ARG A 407 0.22 -13.42 3.93
C ARG A 407 -0.14 -14.75 4.59
N GLN A 408 0.25 -15.87 3.98
CA GLN A 408 -0.01 -17.18 4.55
C GLN A 408 0.83 -17.45 5.81
N GLN A 409 0.18 -17.56 6.96
CA GLN A 409 0.87 -17.78 8.24
C GLN A 409 1.70 -19.08 8.25
N TYR A 410 1.17 -20.15 7.64
CA TYR A 410 1.83 -21.46 7.64
C TYR A 410 3.19 -21.42 6.94
N GLN A 411 3.30 -20.67 5.83
CA GLN A 411 4.56 -20.48 5.09
C GLN A 411 5.52 -19.57 5.87
N PHE A 412 4.99 -18.53 6.52
CA PHE A 412 5.81 -17.54 7.20
C PHE A 412 6.72 -18.15 8.29
N TYR A 413 6.25 -19.17 9.00
CA TYR A 413 7.09 -19.95 9.93
C TYR A 413 8.37 -20.49 9.27
N GLY A 414 8.22 -21.19 8.14
CA GLY A 414 9.36 -21.78 7.42
C GLY A 414 10.31 -20.73 6.86
N LEU A 415 9.76 -19.61 6.37
CA LEU A 415 10.54 -18.47 5.87
C LEU A 415 11.44 -17.85 6.96
N LEU A 416 10.90 -17.67 8.17
CA LEU A 416 11.67 -17.16 9.30
C LEU A 416 12.69 -18.18 9.81
N LYS A 417 12.34 -19.48 9.83
CA LYS A 417 13.28 -20.57 10.20
C LYS A 417 14.48 -20.62 9.25
N LYS A 418 14.25 -20.48 7.94
CA LYS A 418 15.29 -20.49 6.90
C LYS A 418 16.28 -19.33 7.02
N THR A 419 15.80 -18.15 7.43
CA THR A 419 16.59 -16.91 7.42
C THR A 419 17.14 -16.53 8.79
N ASN A 420 16.51 -17.01 9.88
CA ASN A 420 16.88 -16.79 11.28
C ASN A 420 17.27 -15.32 11.59
N PRO A 421 16.36 -14.34 11.37
CA PRO A 421 16.65 -12.93 11.60
C PRO A 421 16.65 -12.58 13.10
N ASP A 422 17.34 -11.49 13.45
CA ASP A 422 17.35 -10.93 14.81
C ASP A 422 16.11 -10.12 15.14
N PHE A 423 15.48 -9.54 14.12
CA PHE A 423 14.23 -8.78 14.23
C PHE A 423 13.47 -8.81 12.89
N ILE A 424 12.18 -8.47 12.93
CA ILE A 424 11.39 -8.25 11.71
C ILE A 424 10.75 -6.85 11.71
N LEU A 425 10.73 -6.22 10.54
CA LEU A 425 9.84 -5.09 10.24
C LEU A 425 8.60 -5.65 9.55
N ILE A 426 7.41 -5.39 10.08
CA ILE A 426 6.19 -6.05 9.59
C ILE A 426 4.97 -5.16 9.61
N ARG A 427 4.10 -5.32 8.59
CA ARG A 427 2.81 -4.64 8.51
C ARG A 427 1.65 -5.61 8.38
N HIS A 428 1.54 -6.49 9.38
CA HIS A 428 0.41 -7.42 9.45
C HIS A 428 0.15 -7.90 10.88
N ASN A 429 -1.00 -7.51 11.43
CA ASN A 429 -1.41 -7.82 12.81
C ASN A 429 -1.47 -9.34 13.08
N GLY A 430 -1.73 -10.16 12.05
CA GLY A 430 -1.76 -11.62 12.21
C GLY A 430 -0.39 -12.30 12.12
N LEU A 431 0.59 -11.72 11.42
CA LEU A 431 1.90 -12.38 11.21
C LEU A 431 2.94 -11.96 12.28
N ALA A 432 2.86 -10.73 12.78
CA ALA A 432 3.77 -10.25 13.83
C ALA A 432 3.75 -11.11 15.12
N PRO A 433 2.57 -11.57 15.60
CA PRO A 433 2.52 -12.47 16.75
C PRO A 433 3.19 -13.83 16.48
N LEU A 434 3.16 -14.35 15.25
CA LEU A 434 3.84 -15.60 14.91
C LEU A 434 5.36 -15.44 15.07
N ALA A 435 5.95 -14.36 14.55
CA ALA A 435 7.38 -14.09 14.73
C ALA A 435 7.75 -13.95 16.22
N SER A 436 6.92 -13.26 17.00
CA SER A 436 7.10 -13.13 18.44
C SER A 436 7.11 -14.48 19.15
N ARG A 437 6.22 -15.41 18.76
CA ARG A 437 6.18 -16.79 19.29
C ARG A 437 7.40 -17.64 18.87
N LEU A 438 8.17 -17.19 17.88
CA LEU A 438 9.44 -17.82 17.47
C LEU A 438 10.66 -17.24 18.20
N GLY A 439 10.45 -16.25 19.07
CA GLY A 439 11.52 -15.55 19.76
C GLY A 439 12.14 -14.42 18.95
N ILE A 440 11.47 -13.98 17.88
CA ILE A 440 11.94 -12.91 17.01
C ILE A 440 11.11 -11.65 17.28
N PRO A 441 11.75 -10.57 17.78
CA PRO A 441 11.10 -9.27 17.91
C PRO A 441 10.48 -8.78 16.62
N ALA A 442 9.24 -8.30 16.71
CA ALA A 442 8.50 -7.77 15.57
C ALA A 442 8.18 -6.29 15.80
N ALA A 443 8.60 -5.45 14.86
CA ALA A 443 8.33 -4.03 14.85
C ALA A 443 7.17 -3.72 13.87
N PRO A 444 5.95 -3.51 14.36
CA PRO A 444 4.89 -2.97 13.53
C PRO A 444 5.18 -1.50 13.24
N LEU A 445 5.49 -1.18 11.98
CA LEU A 445 5.62 0.21 11.56
C LEU A 445 4.22 0.82 11.47
N GLY A 446 3.86 1.62 12.49
CA GLY A 446 2.57 2.29 12.59
C GLY A 446 2.53 3.66 11.91
N ASP A 447 3.70 4.32 11.81
CA ASP A 447 3.91 5.48 10.96
C ASP A 447 4.58 5.01 9.66
N GLU A 448 3.88 5.12 8.54
CA GLU A 448 4.39 4.65 7.24
C GLU A 448 5.52 5.52 6.71
N HIS A 449 5.57 6.76 7.17
CA HIS A 449 6.58 7.73 6.77
C HIS A 449 7.85 7.64 7.61
N LEU A 450 7.89 6.76 8.62
CA LEU A 450 9.01 6.64 9.56
C LEU A 450 10.37 6.50 8.86
N ALA A 451 10.43 5.76 7.75
CA ALA A 451 11.66 5.42 7.06
C ALA A 451 11.97 6.32 5.84
N ILE A 452 11.22 7.41 5.65
CA ILE A 452 11.33 8.28 4.45
C ILE A 452 12.43 9.33 4.61
N GLY A 453 13.19 9.54 3.53
CA GLY A 453 14.20 10.58 3.44
C GLY A 453 15.40 10.36 4.35
N TYR A 454 16.15 11.43 4.60
CA TYR A 454 17.39 11.36 5.38
C TYR A 454 17.13 11.07 6.87
N ASP A 455 16.13 11.72 7.48
CA ASP A 455 15.72 11.42 8.85
C ASP A 455 15.15 10.01 8.97
N GLY A 456 14.53 9.49 7.91
CA GLY A 456 13.99 8.14 7.89
C GLY A 456 15.03 7.05 8.14
N MET A 457 16.27 7.26 7.70
CA MET A 457 17.38 6.35 8.02
C MET A 457 17.74 6.37 9.50
N ILE A 458 17.72 7.54 10.13
CA ILE A 458 17.99 7.68 11.57
C ILE A 458 16.84 7.04 12.37
N ASN A 459 15.61 7.44 12.07
CA ASN A 459 14.40 6.96 12.74
C ASN A 459 14.28 5.44 12.68
N LEU A 460 14.53 4.83 11.51
CA LEU A 460 14.46 3.38 11.38
C LEU A 460 15.61 2.71 12.15
N GLY A 461 16.82 3.26 12.11
CA GLY A 461 17.94 2.72 12.89
C GLY A 461 17.69 2.74 14.39
N GLU A 462 17.11 3.83 14.92
CA GLU A 462 16.72 3.93 16.33
C GLU A 462 15.58 2.95 16.67
N ALA A 463 14.56 2.85 15.81
CA ALA A 463 13.49 1.88 15.99
C ALA A 463 14.00 0.43 16.01
N VAL A 464 15.00 0.08 15.19
CA VAL A 464 15.63 -1.24 15.22
C VAL A 464 16.36 -1.48 16.54
N LEU A 465 17.11 -0.50 17.05
CA LEU A 465 17.78 -0.62 18.35
C LEU A 465 16.78 -0.83 19.50
N ASP A 466 15.67 -0.08 19.48
CA ASP A 466 14.61 -0.22 20.46
C ASP A 466 13.98 -1.62 20.41
N VAL A 467 13.70 -2.13 19.22
CA VAL A 467 13.11 -3.47 19.04
C VAL A 467 14.06 -4.56 19.51
N LEU A 468 15.36 -4.43 19.22
CA LEU A 468 16.39 -5.37 19.67
C LEU A 468 16.55 -5.37 21.21
N ALA A 469 16.35 -4.23 21.87
CA ALA A 469 16.39 -4.14 23.33
C ALA A 469 15.32 -5.01 24.01
N HIS A 470 14.22 -5.32 23.31
CA HIS A 470 13.12 -6.15 23.82
C HIS A 470 13.26 -7.65 23.49
N LYS A 471 14.40 -8.10 22.93
CA LYS A 471 14.63 -9.50 22.49
C LYS A 471 14.33 -10.54 23.57
N LYS A 472 14.64 -10.24 24.84
CA LYS A 472 14.41 -11.18 25.95
C LYS A 472 12.93 -11.54 26.13
N PHE A 473 12.02 -10.57 26.00
CA PHE A 473 10.58 -10.83 26.09
C PHE A 473 10.11 -11.88 25.07
N HIS A 474 10.59 -11.76 23.82
CA HIS A 474 10.23 -12.70 22.77
C HIS A 474 10.84 -14.08 23.00
N GLN A 475 12.09 -14.15 23.48
CA GLN A 475 12.72 -15.42 23.87
C GLN A 475 11.94 -16.13 24.98
N ASP A 476 11.53 -15.40 26.02
CA ASP A 476 10.70 -15.94 27.10
C ASP A 476 9.34 -16.40 26.56
N LEU A 477 8.71 -15.61 25.68
CA LEU A 477 7.45 -16.00 25.05
C LEU A 477 7.60 -17.32 24.28
N LYS A 478 8.66 -17.49 23.50
CA LYS A 478 8.94 -18.71 22.73
C LYS A 478 8.99 -19.96 23.61
N GLU A 479 9.59 -19.87 24.79
CA GLU A 479 9.69 -20.99 25.73
C GLU A 479 8.34 -21.39 26.35
N HIS A 480 7.38 -20.47 26.39
CA HIS A 480 6.09 -20.63 27.07
C HIS A 480 4.89 -20.77 26.13
N VAL A 481 5.12 -20.83 24.81
CA VAL A 481 4.06 -20.98 23.80
C VAL A 481 4.27 -22.19 22.92
N LYS A 482 3.17 -22.86 22.57
CA LYS A 482 3.16 -23.91 21.56
C LYS A 482 2.61 -23.36 20.25
N LEU A 483 3.31 -23.61 19.15
CA LEU A 483 2.82 -23.27 17.81
C LEU A 483 1.65 -24.20 17.42
N PRO A 484 0.65 -23.70 16.66
CA PRO A 484 -0.53 -24.48 16.27
C PRO A 484 -0.23 -25.41 15.07
N TYR A 485 0.95 -26.02 15.02
CA TYR A 485 1.40 -26.87 13.91
C TYR A 485 1.75 -28.28 14.40
N THR A 486 1.54 -29.27 13.54
CA THR A 486 1.95 -30.66 13.80
C THR A 486 3.48 -30.78 13.75
N GLN A 487 4.03 -31.81 14.38
CA GLN A 487 5.48 -32.07 14.32
C GLN A 487 5.95 -32.30 12.88
N TRP A 488 5.11 -32.92 12.05
CA TRP A 488 5.36 -33.10 10.63
C TRP A 488 5.63 -31.77 9.92
N TRP A 489 4.79 -30.74 10.15
CA TRP A 489 5.00 -29.41 9.55
C TRP A 489 6.24 -28.71 10.11
N LEU A 490 6.45 -28.78 11.43
CA LEU A 490 7.58 -28.13 12.09
C LEU A 490 8.95 -28.66 11.61
N ASN A 491 8.99 -29.92 11.19
CA ASN A 491 10.17 -30.59 10.65
C ASN A 491 10.45 -30.26 9.17
N GLN A 492 9.51 -29.63 8.45
CA GLN A 492 9.74 -29.25 7.06
C GLN A 492 10.78 -28.11 6.95
N GLU A 493 11.55 -28.13 5.87
CA GLU A 493 12.49 -27.07 5.51
C GLU A 493 11.97 -26.18 4.38
N ASP A 494 11.14 -26.73 3.49
CA ASP A 494 10.55 -26.01 2.36
C ASP A 494 9.16 -25.43 2.74
N PRO A 495 9.02 -24.10 2.86
CA PRO A 495 7.74 -23.46 3.19
C PRO A 495 6.66 -23.65 2.11
N TYR A 496 7.07 -24.06 0.90
CA TYR A 496 6.21 -24.28 -0.25
C TYR A 496 6.01 -25.76 -0.59
N ILE A 497 6.41 -26.69 0.31
CA ILE A 497 6.28 -28.14 0.06
C ILE A 497 4.85 -28.55 -0.33
N LEU A 498 3.81 -28.02 0.34
CA LEU A 498 2.41 -28.35 0.02
C LEU A 498 1.94 -27.80 -1.35
N ALA A 499 2.64 -26.80 -1.89
CA ALA A 499 2.37 -26.28 -3.23
C ALA A 499 3.12 -27.07 -4.31
N LYS A 500 4.32 -27.56 -3.99
CA LYS A 500 5.15 -28.37 -4.91
C LYS A 500 4.72 -29.83 -4.94
N HIS A 501 4.23 -30.34 -3.82
CA HIS A 501 3.81 -31.72 -3.58
C HIS A 501 2.37 -31.77 -3.03
N PRO A 502 1.36 -31.37 -3.82
CA PRO A 502 -0.03 -31.35 -3.38
C PRO A 502 -0.57 -32.74 -2.99
N GLU A 503 0.04 -33.82 -3.47
CA GLU A 503 -0.26 -35.21 -3.12
C GLU A 503 -0.16 -35.49 -1.62
N ILE A 504 0.69 -34.75 -0.89
CA ILE A 504 0.87 -34.87 0.57
C ILE A 504 -0.45 -34.63 1.32
N LEU A 505 -1.34 -33.79 0.77
CA LEU A 505 -2.65 -33.50 1.38
C LEU A 505 -3.64 -34.65 1.25
N ASN A 506 -3.41 -35.56 0.30
CA ASN A 506 -4.28 -36.72 0.05
C ASN A 506 -3.81 -37.96 0.84
N GLU A 507 -2.55 -37.97 1.28
CA GLU A 507 -2.08 -38.97 2.22
C GLU A 507 -2.76 -38.72 3.57
N LYS A 508 -3.35 -39.77 4.18
CA LYS A 508 -3.85 -39.66 5.55
C LYS A 508 -2.65 -39.40 6.46
N ILE A 509 -2.39 -38.14 6.76
CA ILE A 509 -1.42 -37.73 7.79
C ILE A 509 -2.08 -38.13 9.13
N ILE A 510 -1.83 -39.36 9.56
CA ILE A 510 -2.28 -39.95 10.83
C ILE A 510 -1.52 -39.33 12.00
#